data_AF-A0A381WNX5-F1
#
_entry.id   AF-A0A381WNX5-F1
#
_cell.length_a   1.000
_cell.length_b   1.000
_cell.length_c   1.000
_cell.angle_alpha   90.00
_cell.angle_beta   90.00
_cell.angle_gamma   90.00
#
_symmetry.space_group_name_H-M   'P 1'
#
loop_
_entity.id
_entity.type
_entity.pdbx_description
1 polymer ?
#
loop_
_entity_poly.entity_id
_entity_poly.type
_entity_poly.pdbx_seq_one_letter_code
_entity_poly.pdbx_strand_id
1 'polypeptide(L)'
;MKEILDIRFNGKLNSDISLLFNKISHEKRADFNEFITSISKPNIKNLDWWVQGPASRNTYSSPLFHYYCVLFLLNHLIQEKKFSFEVIIVNSLSFKVIVEELLSNSNVKNCKVYSKYSFKEIFKQILKKHFLLFYLLFRKCFQLLVVRIIGSNNIPDKPLVLIDTFLMPGYIDNDRWYGSLWDNLSKEQKLETFFVPTLVLTPFKDIIFLYRRAQSSVRNYIFKENYLTLKDVIFAFGHTKRIRKIKIQKISLLGYEFSSLVEEELNNNSDINTVIESILT
;
A
#
# COMPACT_ATOMS: atom_id res chain seq x y z
N MET A 1 20.56 -17.85 27.03
CA MET A 1 19.43 -17.82 26.07
C MET A 1 19.83 -16.82 24.99
N LYS A 2 19.80 -17.18 23.70
CA LYS A 2 20.27 -16.25 22.66
C LYS A 2 19.41 -14.99 22.67
N GLU A 3 20.02 -13.82 22.78
CA GLU A 3 19.28 -12.57 22.77
C GLU A 3 18.91 -12.21 21.32
N ILE A 4 17.60 -12.19 21.03
CA ILE A 4 17.05 -12.01 19.68
C ILE A 4 16.40 -10.63 19.56
N LEU A 5 16.75 -9.88 18.52
CA LEU A 5 16.09 -8.65 18.11
C LEU A 5 15.26 -8.88 16.85
N ASP A 6 13.93 -8.83 16.98
CA ASP A 6 13.00 -8.97 15.86
C ASP A 6 12.64 -7.59 15.27
N ILE A 7 13.41 -7.16 14.27
CA ILE A 7 13.21 -5.88 13.57
C ILE A 7 12.39 -6.01 12.29
N ARG A 8 11.67 -7.12 12.09
CA ARG A 8 10.79 -7.28 10.92
C ARG A 8 9.71 -6.20 10.91
N PHE A 9 9.20 -5.87 9.73
CA PHE A 9 7.95 -5.12 9.64
C PHE A 9 6.82 -5.93 10.31
N ASN A 10 6.13 -5.32 11.29
CA ASN A 10 5.21 -5.98 12.23
C ASN A 10 5.86 -7.02 13.18
N GLY A 11 7.18 -6.94 13.38
CA GLY A 11 7.89 -7.67 14.43
C GLY A 11 7.56 -7.14 15.83
N LYS A 12 8.02 -7.84 16.87
CA LYS A 12 7.83 -7.43 18.26
C LYS A 12 9.17 -7.02 18.87
N LEU A 13 9.28 -5.74 19.22
CA LEU A 13 10.37 -5.20 20.02
C LEU A 13 10.05 -5.37 21.51
N ASN A 14 11.08 -5.52 22.35
CA ASN A 14 10.89 -5.45 23.80
C ASN A 14 10.52 -4.01 24.23
N SER A 15 10.07 -3.83 25.47
CA SER A 15 9.55 -2.55 25.95
C SER A 15 10.54 -1.39 25.77
N ASP A 16 11.79 -1.57 26.20
CA ASP A 16 12.80 -0.51 26.19
C ASP A 16 13.20 -0.11 24.77
N ILE A 17 13.40 -1.10 23.90
CA ILE A 17 13.73 -0.87 22.49
C ILE A 17 12.54 -0.27 21.75
N SER A 18 11.31 -0.64 22.10
CA SER A 18 10.09 -0.05 21.54
C SER A 18 9.96 1.43 21.88
N LEU A 19 10.23 1.82 23.12
CA LEU A 19 10.23 3.23 23.54
C LEU A 19 11.27 4.04 22.75
N LEU A 20 12.49 3.51 22.63
CA LEU A 20 13.55 4.14 21.85
C LEU A 20 13.18 4.24 20.35
N PHE A 21 12.63 3.17 19.78
CA PHE A 21 12.19 3.14 18.38
C PHE A 21 11.10 4.17 18.10
N ASN A 22 10.14 4.33 19.01
CA ASN A 22 9.09 5.34 18.87
C ASN A 22 9.64 6.77 18.92
N LYS A 23 10.61 7.03 19.80
CA LYS A 23 11.32 8.32 19.85
C LYS A 23 12.03 8.62 18.53
N ILE A 24 12.85 7.68 18.05
CA ILE A 24 13.57 7.81 16.77
C ILE A 24 12.58 8.02 15.62
N SER A 25 11.52 7.21 15.57
CA SER A 25 10.49 7.31 14.52
C SER A 25 9.83 8.68 14.52
N HIS A 26 9.49 9.22 15.69
CA HIS A 26 8.91 10.56 15.81
C HIS A 26 9.84 11.65 15.29
N GLU A 27 11.12 11.60 15.68
CA GLU A 27 12.18 12.55 15.28
C GLU A 27 12.48 12.48 13.78
N LYS A 28 12.45 11.29 13.19
CA LYS A 28 12.87 11.04 11.80
C LYS A 28 11.81 11.25 10.73
N ARG A 29 10.58 11.66 11.09
CA ARG A 29 9.50 11.87 10.12
C ARG A 29 9.83 12.94 9.07
N ALA A 30 10.39 14.07 9.49
CA ALA A 30 10.75 15.16 8.58
C ALA A 30 11.89 14.74 7.65
N ASP A 31 12.96 14.15 8.19
CA ASP A 31 14.09 13.64 7.41
C ASP A 31 13.65 12.58 6.40
N PHE A 32 12.71 11.71 6.78
CA PHE A 32 12.15 10.71 5.88
C PHE A 32 11.34 11.35 4.74
N ASN A 33 10.60 12.43 5.01
CA ASN A 33 9.89 13.14 3.95
C ASN A 33 10.85 13.71 2.91
N GLU A 34 11.99 14.26 3.32
CA GLU A 34 13.04 14.73 2.42
C GLU A 34 13.70 13.58 1.66
N PHE A 35 13.96 12.46 2.35
CA PHE A 35 14.46 11.23 1.73
C PHE A 35 13.54 10.77 0.59
N ILE A 36 12.23 10.63 0.85
CA ILE A 36 11.24 10.25 -0.17
C ILE A 36 11.11 11.33 -1.26
N THR A 37 11.20 12.61 -0.91
CA THR A 37 11.13 13.71 -1.87
C THR A 37 12.29 13.63 -2.88
N SER A 38 13.50 13.31 -2.42
CA SER A 38 14.65 13.17 -3.32
C SER A 38 14.47 12.02 -4.33
N ILE A 39 13.89 10.90 -3.90
CA ILE A 39 13.56 9.75 -4.77
C ILE A 39 12.39 10.07 -5.71
N SER A 40 11.43 10.88 -5.25
CA SER A 40 10.20 11.20 -5.99
C SER A 40 10.41 12.27 -7.07
N LYS A 41 11.35 13.21 -6.88
CA LYS A 41 11.62 14.31 -7.82
C LYS A 41 11.85 13.83 -9.26
N PRO A 42 12.72 12.82 -9.54
CA PRO A 42 12.88 12.27 -10.88
C PRO A 42 11.62 11.63 -11.48
N ASN A 43 10.65 11.25 -10.65
CA ASN A 43 9.45 10.50 -11.01
C ASN A 43 8.17 11.37 -10.96
N ILE A 44 8.28 12.69 -10.88
CA ILE A 44 7.14 13.59 -10.62
C ILE A 44 5.99 13.44 -11.62
N LYS A 45 6.28 13.14 -12.89
CA LYS A 45 5.29 12.94 -13.96
C LYS A 45 4.87 11.47 -14.15
N ASN A 46 5.35 10.57 -13.30
CA ASN A 46 5.13 9.14 -13.46
C ASN A 46 4.00 8.67 -12.53
N LEU A 47 2.81 8.41 -13.10
CA LEU A 47 1.67 7.88 -12.35
C LEU A 47 2.03 6.59 -11.60
N ASP A 48 2.77 5.68 -12.23
CA ASP A 48 3.11 4.39 -11.63
C ASP A 48 3.95 4.56 -10.35
N TRP A 49 4.75 5.62 -10.25
CA TRP A 49 5.48 5.94 -9.02
C TRP A 49 4.52 6.33 -7.89
N TRP A 50 3.60 7.26 -8.15
CA TRP A 50 2.76 7.88 -7.12
C TRP A 50 1.76 6.92 -6.49
N VAL A 51 1.30 5.93 -7.23
CA VAL A 51 0.37 4.91 -6.72
C VAL A 51 1.07 3.80 -5.93
N GLN A 52 2.40 3.76 -5.89
CA GLN A 52 3.16 2.67 -5.25
C GLN A 52 3.54 2.94 -3.79
N GLY A 53 3.94 1.87 -3.09
CA GLY A 53 4.29 1.89 -1.66
C GLY A 53 5.20 3.06 -1.23
N PRO A 54 6.39 3.24 -1.86
CA PRO A 54 7.32 4.28 -1.44
C PRO A 54 6.75 5.70 -1.50
N ALA A 55 5.91 5.99 -2.51
CA ALA A 55 5.34 7.31 -2.72
C ALA A 55 4.01 7.51 -1.97
N SER A 56 3.17 6.48 -1.93
CA SER A 56 1.84 6.50 -1.27
C SER A 56 1.94 6.57 0.24
N ARG A 57 3.09 6.17 0.82
CA ARG A 57 3.34 6.19 2.27
C ARG A 57 2.27 5.45 3.07
N ASN A 58 1.65 4.43 2.47
CA ASN A 58 0.64 3.63 3.11
C ASN A 58 1.28 2.85 4.27
N THR A 59 1.00 3.28 5.51
CA THR A 59 1.60 2.73 6.73
C THR A 59 1.25 1.26 6.97
N TYR A 60 0.21 0.74 6.31
CA TYR A 60 -0.18 -0.66 6.42
C TYR A 60 0.57 -1.56 5.42
N SER A 61 1.11 -1.01 4.34
CA SER A 61 1.68 -1.79 3.23
C SER A 61 3.11 -1.44 2.84
N SER A 62 3.61 -0.27 3.23
CA SER A 62 4.97 0.22 3.00
C SER A 62 5.86 0.04 4.24
N PRO A 63 6.85 -0.87 4.22
CA PRO A 63 7.83 -1.02 5.29
C PRO A 63 9.00 -0.04 5.23
N LEU A 64 9.12 0.81 4.19
CA LEU A 64 10.29 1.67 3.98
C LEU A 64 10.62 2.55 5.19
N PHE A 65 9.60 3.22 5.75
CA PHE A 65 9.79 4.09 6.90
C PHE A 65 10.24 3.31 8.14
N HIS A 66 9.71 2.10 8.32
CA HIS A 66 10.12 1.20 9.39
C HIS A 66 11.61 0.85 9.26
N TYR A 67 12.06 0.40 8.09
CA TYR A 67 13.48 0.09 7.87
C TYR A 67 14.40 1.30 7.98
N TYR A 68 13.94 2.46 7.50
CA TYR A 68 14.63 3.73 7.67
C TYR A 68 14.90 4.00 9.16
N CYS A 69 13.86 3.91 10.01
CA CYS A 69 13.99 4.13 11.46
C CYS A 69 14.79 3.04 12.15
N VAL A 70 14.64 1.78 11.73
CA VAL A 70 15.40 0.65 12.30
C VAL A 70 16.90 0.82 12.08
N LEU A 71 17.33 1.35 10.94
CA LEU A 71 18.76 1.63 10.73
C LEU A 71 19.30 2.63 11.76
N PHE A 72 18.57 3.72 12.02
CA PHE A 72 18.93 4.68 13.06
C PHE A 72 18.94 4.05 14.46
N LEU A 73 17.96 3.18 14.76
CA LEU A 73 17.92 2.43 16.02
C LEU A 73 19.16 1.56 16.20
N LEU A 74 19.52 0.75 15.21
CA LEU A 74 20.69 -0.12 15.27
C LEU A 74 21.97 0.71 15.43
N ASN A 75 22.12 1.76 14.63
CA ASN A 75 23.27 2.66 14.73
C ASN A 75 23.37 3.30 16.13
N HIS A 76 22.25 3.76 16.70
CA HIS A 76 22.21 4.31 18.05
C HIS A 76 22.62 3.29 19.11
N LEU A 77 22.08 2.07 19.07
CA LEU A 77 22.43 1.02 20.03
C LEU A 77 23.92 0.66 19.98
N ILE A 78 24.50 0.63 18.78
CA ILE A 78 25.93 0.35 18.58
C ILE A 78 26.79 1.49 19.13
N GLN A 79 26.49 2.74 18.76
CA GLN A 79 27.26 3.91 19.19
C GLN A 79 27.23 4.11 20.72
N GLU A 80 26.08 3.87 21.33
CA GLU A 80 25.89 3.95 22.79
C GLU A 80 26.41 2.71 23.54
N LYS A 81 27.01 1.74 22.84
CA LYS A 81 27.49 0.45 23.40
C LYS A 81 26.40 -0.33 24.14
N LYS A 82 25.14 -0.19 23.71
CA LYS A 82 23.95 -0.88 24.24
C LYS A 82 23.53 -2.07 23.38
N PHE A 83 24.31 -2.41 22.35
CA PHE A 83 24.02 -3.52 21.46
C PHE A 83 24.52 -4.85 22.06
N SER A 84 23.61 -5.72 22.50
CA SER A 84 23.93 -7.03 23.10
C SER A 84 23.35 -8.24 22.36
N PHE A 85 22.67 -8.01 21.23
CA PHE A 85 21.94 -9.07 20.52
C PHE A 85 22.86 -10.04 19.76
N GLU A 86 22.57 -11.34 19.89
CA GLU A 86 23.25 -12.40 19.13
C GLU A 86 22.61 -12.65 17.77
N VAL A 87 21.32 -12.30 17.63
CA VAL A 87 20.52 -12.58 16.45
C VAL A 87 19.63 -11.40 16.11
N ILE A 88 19.67 -10.97 14.84
CA ILE A 88 18.71 -10.04 14.25
C ILE A 88 17.84 -10.80 13.25
N ILE A 89 16.53 -10.57 13.28
CA ILE A 89 15.58 -11.12 12.32
C ILE A 89 15.02 -10.01 11.43
N VAL A 90 15.15 -10.16 10.11
CA VAL A 90 14.61 -9.27 9.08
C VAL A 90 13.68 -9.99 8.11
N ASN A 91 12.85 -9.25 7.38
CA ASN A 91 11.93 -9.76 6.37
C ASN A 91 12.17 -9.19 4.96
N SER A 92 13.22 -8.39 4.79
CA SER A 92 13.71 -7.87 3.51
C SER A 92 15.13 -8.38 3.26
N LEU A 93 15.42 -8.78 2.03
CA LEU A 93 16.76 -9.25 1.65
C LEU A 93 17.69 -8.07 1.42
N SER A 94 17.22 -7.01 0.77
CA SER A 94 17.99 -5.77 0.62
C SER A 94 18.32 -5.17 1.98
N PHE A 95 17.37 -5.15 2.93
CA PHE A 95 17.66 -4.64 4.27
C PHE A 95 18.60 -5.54 5.07
N LYS A 96 18.56 -6.87 4.84
CA LYS A 96 19.52 -7.80 5.45
C LYS A 96 20.96 -7.39 5.14
N VAL A 97 21.25 -7.10 3.87
CA VAL A 97 22.59 -6.70 3.40
C VAL A 97 23.04 -5.42 4.11
N ILE A 98 22.15 -4.41 4.19
CA ILE A 98 22.42 -3.15 4.87
C ILE A 98 22.77 -3.37 6.36
N VAL A 99 22.03 -4.23 7.05
CA VAL A 99 22.28 -4.54 8.47
C VAL A 99 23.60 -5.31 8.65
N GLU A 100 23.90 -6.28 7.77
CA GLU A 100 25.18 -7.00 7.80
C GLU A 100 26.37 -6.06 7.59
N GLU A 101 26.26 -5.11 6.67
CA GLU A 101 27.28 -4.08 6.42
C GLU A 101 27.48 -3.16 7.64
N LEU A 102 26.38 -2.69 8.25
CA LEU A 102 26.42 -1.88 9.48
C LEU A 102 27.15 -2.59 10.62
N LEU A 103 26.83 -3.86 10.85
CA LEU A 103 27.46 -4.66 11.91
C LEU A 103 28.96 -4.88 11.63
N SER A 104 29.31 -5.20 10.38
CA SER A 104 30.69 -5.39 9.95
C SER A 104 31.53 -4.13 10.14
N ASN A 105 31.05 -2.98 9.66
CA ASN A 105 31.73 -1.69 9.78
C ASN A 105 31.88 -1.24 11.25
N SER A 106 30.98 -1.71 12.11
CA SER A 106 30.99 -1.43 13.55
C SER A 106 31.74 -2.46 14.39
N ASN A 107 32.44 -3.42 13.78
CA ASN A 107 33.17 -4.52 14.44
C ASN A 107 32.29 -5.44 15.32
N VAL A 108 30.98 -5.53 15.05
CA VAL A 108 30.07 -6.43 15.77
C VAL A 108 30.11 -7.82 15.12
N LYS A 109 30.98 -8.71 15.62
CA LYS A 109 31.22 -10.04 15.02
C LYS A 109 30.29 -11.15 15.52
N ASN A 110 29.65 -10.97 16.67
CA ASN A 110 28.88 -12.02 17.35
C ASN A 110 27.39 -12.05 16.99
N CYS A 111 26.93 -11.13 16.14
CA CYS A 111 25.52 -11.04 15.75
C CYS A 111 25.29 -11.65 14.35
N LYS A 112 24.32 -12.56 14.24
CA LYS A 112 23.89 -13.14 12.96
C LYS A 112 22.58 -12.51 12.48
N VAL A 113 22.49 -12.18 11.19
CA VAL A 113 21.27 -11.63 10.58
C VAL A 113 20.55 -12.72 9.80
N TYR A 114 19.32 -13.05 10.21
CA TYR A 114 18.48 -14.05 9.54
C TYR A 114 17.34 -13.38 8.78
N SER A 115 17.12 -13.83 7.54
CA SER A 115 15.89 -13.54 6.81
C SER A 115 14.81 -14.55 7.18
N LYS A 116 13.58 -14.07 7.43
CA LYS A 116 12.42 -14.91 7.77
C LYS A 116 12.10 -15.93 6.67
N TYR A 117 12.29 -15.57 5.40
CA TYR A 117 11.76 -16.34 4.28
C TYR A 117 12.82 -17.27 3.69
N SER A 118 12.51 -18.56 3.63
CA SER A 118 13.26 -19.50 2.81
C SER A 118 12.96 -19.27 1.33
N PHE A 119 13.86 -19.71 0.44
CA PHE A 119 13.65 -19.63 -1.01
C PHE A 119 12.31 -20.23 -1.47
N LYS A 120 11.88 -21.33 -0.85
CA LYS A 120 10.59 -21.98 -1.13
C LYS A 120 9.40 -21.06 -0.82
N GLU A 121 9.45 -20.36 0.31
CA GLU A 121 8.39 -19.43 0.70
C GLU A 121 8.36 -18.18 -0.18
N ILE A 122 9.53 -17.68 -0.60
CA ILE A 122 9.63 -16.57 -1.57
C ILE A 122 8.97 -16.98 -2.89
N PHE A 123 9.30 -18.16 -3.43
CA PHE A 123 8.71 -18.65 -4.67
C PHE A 123 7.19 -18.81 -4.56
N LYS A 124 6.71 -19.39 -3.46
CA LYS A 124 5.27 -19.53 -3.18
C LYS A 124 4.56 -18.18 -3.14
N GLN A 125 5.18 -17.16 -2.55
CA GLN A 125 4.63 -15.80 -2.53
C GLN A 125 4.58 -15.18 -3.93
N ILE A 126 5.63 -15.35 -4.74
CA ILE A 126 5.66 -14.86 -6.13
C ILE A 126 4.51 -15.50 -6.93
N LEU A 127 4.34 -16.82 -6.83
CA LEU A 127 3.27 -17.53 -7.54
C LEU A 127 1.88 -17.06 -7.09
N LYS A 128 1.68 -16.89 -5.77
CA LYS A 128 0.43 -16.38 -5.21
C LYS A 128 0.12 -14.96 -5.72
N LYS A 129 1.11 -14.07 -5.76
CA LYS A 129 0.96 -12.71 -6.29
C LYS A 129 0.58 -12.72 -7.77
N HIS A 130 1.17 -13.62 -8.55
CA HIS A 130 0.85 -13.77 -9.98
C HIS A 130 -0.59 -14.24 -10.19
N PHE A 131 -1.02 -15.28 -9.48
CA PHE A 131 -2.41 -15.76 -9.55
C PHE A 131 -3.41 -14.71 -9.06
N LEU A 132 -3.07 -13.99 -7.98
CA LEU A 132 -3.89 -12.87 -7.47
C LEU A 132 -4.09 -11.80 -8.55
N LEU A 133 -3.05 -11.44 -9.30
CA LEU A 133 -3.16 -10.44 -10.38
C LEU A 133 -4.17 -10.89 -11.45
N PHE A 134 -4.12 -12.16 -11.90
CA PHE A 134 -5.10 -12.67 -12.86
C PHE A 134 -6.52 -12.70 -12.29
N TYR A 135 -6.66 -13.12 -11.03
CA TYR A 135 -7.95 -13.12 -10.36
C TYR A 135 -8.55 -11.71 -10.28
N LEU A 136 -7.74 -10.71 -9.93
CA LEU A 136 -8.17 -9.31 -9.88
C LEU A 136 -8.55 -8.78 -11.28
N LEU A 137 -7.80 -9.16 -12.33
CA LEU A 137 -8.13 -8.79 -13.70
C LEU A 137 -9.48 -9.36 -14.12
N PHE A 138 -9.68 -10.65 -13.90
CA PHE A 138 -10.94 -11.32 -14.16
C PHE A 138 -12.09 -10.65 -13.37
N ARG A 139 -11.87 -10.37 -12.08
CA ARG A 139 -12.84 -9.68 -11.23
C ARG A 139 -13.20 -8.30 -11.79
N LYS A 140 -12.24 -7.52 -12.28
CA LYS A 140 -12.49 -6.18 -12.84
C LYS A 140 -13.23 -6.24 -14.17
N CYS A 141 -12.86 -7.15 -15.05
CA CYS A 141 -13.60 -7.40 -16.29
C CYS A 141 -15.04 -7.83 -15.99
N PHE A 142 -15.25 -8.68 -14.97
CA PHE A 142 -16.57 -9.08 -14.53
C PHE A 142 -17.39 -7.92 -13.97
N GLN A 143 -16.81 -7.08 -13.10
CA GLN A 143 -17.47 -5.87 -12.60
C GLN A 143 -17.89 -4.94 -13.74
N LEU A 144 -17.02 -4.73 -14.72
CA LEU A 144 -17.29 -3.94 -15.91
C LEU A 144 -18.49 -4.49 -16.70
N LEU A 145 -18.54 -5.80 -16.92
CA LEU A 145 -19.65 -6.47 -17.60
C LEU A 145 -20.95 -6.37 -16.80
N VAL A 146 -20.90 -6.60 -15.48
CA VAL A 146 -22.07 -6.56 -14.61
C VAL A 146 -22.70 -5.17 -14.61
N VAL A 147 -21.91 -4.11 -14.42
CA VAL A 147 -22.43 -2.73 -14.39
C VAL A 147 -23.06 -2.35 -15.74
N ARG A 148 -22.47 -2.76 -16.86
CA ARG A 148 -23.04 -2.53 -18.20
C ARG A 148 -24.37 -3.24 -18.43
N ILE A 149 -24.55 -4.45 -17.87
CA ILE A 149 -25.82 -5.20 -17.97
C ILE A 149 -26.90 -4.59 -17.08
N ILE A 150 -26.53 -4.19 -15.87
CA ILE A 150 -27.49 -3.60 -14.92
C ILE A 150 -27.87 -2.18 -15.37
N GLY A 151 -26.97 -1.46 -16.05
CA GLY A 151 -27.22 -0.13 -16.60
C GLY A 151 -26.79 1.01 -15.68
N SER A 152 -26.93 2.24 -16.16
CA SER A 152 -26.62 3.46 -15.42
C SER A 152 -27.89 4.17 -14.94
N ASN A 153 -27.79 4.87 -13.81
CA ASN A 153 -28.82 5.81 -13.42
C ASN A 153 -28.87 7.01 -14.39
N ASN A 154 -30.04 7.64 -14.52
CA ASN A 154 -30.16 8.88 -15.28
C ASN A 154 -29.38 9.98 -14.56
N ILE A 155 -28.42 10.57 -15.27
CA ILE A 155 -27.59 11.66 -14.75
C ILE A 155 -28.13 12.97 -15.31
N PRO A 156 -28.41 13.98 -14.47
CA PRO A 156 -28.94 15.25 -14.94
C PRO A 156 -27.84 16.04 -15.66
N ASP A 157 -28.25 16.82 -16.67
CA ASP A 157 -27.35 17.70 -17.43
C ASP A 157 -27.08 19.01 -16.66
N LYS A 158 -26.39 18.90 -15.53
CA LYS A 158 -25.98 20.01 -14.67
C LYS A 158 -24.73 19.64 -13.86
N PRO A 159 -24.03 20.62 -13.24
CA PRO A 159 -22.91 20.34 -12.36
C PRO A 159 -23.29 19.36 -11.24
N LEU A 160 -22.43 18.36 -11.01
CA LEU A 160 -22.65 17.32 -10.03
C LEU A 160 -21.68 17.46 -8.86
N VAL A 161 -22.15 17.08 -7.67
CA VAL A 161 -21.29 16.84 -6.51
C VAL A 161 -20.98 15.34 -6.48
N LEU A 162 -19.72 14.98 -6.71
CA LEU A 162 -19.26 13.59 -6.64
C LEU A 162 -18.62 13.32 -5.28
N ILE A 163 -19.06 12.24 -4.63
CA ILE A 163 -18.53 11.79 -3.34
C ILE A 163 -17.97 10.38 -3.51
N ASP A 164 -16.64 10.23 -3.41
CA ASP A 164 -16.01 8.91 -3.35
C ASP A 164 -16.46 8.16 -2.10
N THR A 165 -16.78 6.87 -2.22
CA THR A 165 -17.24 6.07 -1.08
C THR A 165 -16.88 4.60 -1.26
N PHE A 166 -17.16 3.78 -0.25
CA PHE A 166 -16.96 2.33 -0.36
C PHE A 166 -18.26 1.56 -0.11
N LEU A 167 -18.49 0.55 -0.93
CA LEU A 167 -19.57 -0.42 -0.72
C LEU A 167 -19.00 -1.76 -0.26
N MET A 168 -19.63 -2.34 0.74
CA MET A 168 -19.30 -3.67 1.26
C MET A 168 -20.58 -4.42 1.67
N PRO A 169 -20.57 -5.76 1.67
CA PRO A 169 -21.72 -6.55 2.09
C PRO A 169 -22.17 -6.17 3.50
N GLY A 170 -23.48 -5.95 3.67
CA GLY A 170 -24.10 -5.58 4.96
C GLY A 170 -24.10 -4.09 5.31
N TYR A 171 -23.43 -3.23 4.53
CA TYR A 171 -23.30 -1.79 4.83
C TYR A 171 -23.67 -0.91 3.62
N ILE A 172 -24.70 -1.31 2.89
CA ILE A 172 -25.18 -0.57 1.70
C ILE A 172 -26.19 0.50 2.11
N ASP A 173 -27.09 0.12 3.03
CA ASP A 173 -28.16 0.99 3.52
C ASP A 173 -27.73 1.76 4.79
N ASN A 174 -26.75 1.23 5.52
CA ASN A 174 -26.16 1.85 6.70
C ASN A 174 -24.84 2.51 6.31
N ASP A 175 -24.80 3.84 6.36
CA ASP A 175 -23.62 4.61 6.02
C ASP A 175 -22.54 4.49 7.09
N ARG A 176 -21.46 3.82 6.73
CA ARG A 176 -20.28 3.70 7.57
C ARG A 176 -19.32 4.88 7.44
N TRP A 177 -19.40 5.64 6.34
CA TRP A 177 -18.35 6.57 5.93
C TRP A 177 -18.73 8.03 6.16
N TYR A 178 -19.96 8.39 5.81
CA TYR A 178 -20.46 9.77 5.88
C TYR A 178 -21.61 9.97 6.87
N GLY A 179 -21.98 8.93 7.63
CA GLY A 179 -22.99 9.00 8.68
C GLY A 179 -24.33 9.55 8.18
N SER A 180 -24.80 10.63 8.81
CA SER A 180 -26.07 11.29 8.47
C SER A 180 -25.96 12.33 7.36
N LEU A 181 -24.85 12.39 6.61
CA LEU A 181 -24.65 13.36 5.52
C LEU A 181 -25.84 13.39 4.57
N TRP A 182 -26.23 12.22 4.05
CA TRP A 182 -27.33 12.12 3.09
C TRP A 182 -28.64 12.67 3.65
N ASP A 183 -28.94 12.38 4.92
CA ASP A 183 -30.20 12.78 5.55
C ASP A 183 -30.30 14.31 5.73
N ASN A 184 -29.16 14.97 5.91
CA ASN A 184 -29.04 16.42 6.08
C ASN A 184 -29.00 17.22 4.77
N LEU A 185 -28.92 16.56 3.61
CA LEU A 185 -28.96 17.26 2.32
C LEU A 185 -30.39 17.73 1.99
N SER A 186 -30.50 18.95 1.44
CA SER A 186 -31.74 19.46 0.88
C SER A 186 -32.20 18.61 -0.32
N LYS A 187 -33.47 18.74 -0.72
CA LYS A 187 -33.97 18.01 -1.90
C LYS A 187 -33.18 18.33 -3.17
N GLU A 188 -32.79 19.60 -3.36
CA GLU A 188 -32.00 20.05 -4.51
C GLU A 188 -30.59 19.45 -4.47
N GLN A 189 -29.92 19.50 -3.31
CA GLN A 189 -28.60 18.91 -3.12
C GLN A 189 -28.60 17.41 -3.36
N LYS A 190 -29.64 16.69 -2.91
CA LYS A 190 -29.80 15.26 -3.16
C LYS A 190 -29.86 14.95 -4.65
N LEU A 191 -30.48 15.79 -5.48
CA LEU A 191 -30.57 15.58 -6.93
C LEU A 191 -29.24 15.81 -7.67
N GLU A 192 -28.30 16.53 -7.05
CA GLU A 192 -26.98 16.86 -7.62
C GLU A 192 -25.86 16.01 -7.04
N THR A 193 -26.10 15.35 -5.91
CA THR A 193 -25.10 14.56 -5.20
C THR A 193 -25.15 13.12 -5.65
N PHE A 194 -24.00 12.61 -6.11
CA PHE A 194 -23.80 11.24 -6.52
C PHE A 194 -22.60 10.63 -5.81
N PHE A 195 -22.81 9.43 -5.28
CA PHE A 195 -21.75 8.64 -4.67
C PHE A 195 -21.06 7.78 -5.74
N VAL A 196 -19.73 7.80 -5.75
CA VAL A 196 -18.90 6.99 -6.65
C VAL A 196 -18.26 5.89 -5.82
N PRO A 197 -18.82 4.67 -5.80
CA PRO A 197 -18.39 3.67 -4.85
C PRO A 197 -17.25 2.78 -5.39
N THR A 198 -16.29 2.48 -4.54
CA THR A 198 -15.34 1.37 -4.72
C THR A 198 -15.81 0.15 -3.92
N LEU A 199 -15.93 -1.02 -4.56
CA LEU A 199 -16.33 -2.25 -3.87
C LEU A 199 -15.17 -2.80 -3.02
N VAL A 200 -15.31 -2.79 -1.70
CA VAL A 200 -14.30 -3.30 -0.76
C VAL A 200 -14.82 -4.54 -0.03
N LEU A 201 -13.89 -5.42 0.37
CA LEU A 201 -14.17 -6.63 1.16
C LEU A 201 -15.33 -7.50 0.63
N THR A 202 -15.61 -7.40 -0.68
CA THR A 202 -16.76 -8.01 -1.31
C THR A 202 -16.36 -9.37 -1.89
N PRO A 203 -17.00 -10.49 -1.46
CA PRO A 203 -16.86 -11.78 -2.12
C PRO A 203 -17.40 -11.73 -3.55
N PHE A 204 -16.82 -12.52 -4.45
CA PHE A 204 -17.20 -12.51 -5.87
C PHE A 204 -18.70 -12.75 -6.09
N LYS A 205 -19.29 -13.69 -5.33
CA LYS A 205 -20.72 -14.04 -5.40
C LYS A 205 -21.66 -12.87 -5.07
N ASP A 206 -21.19 -11.89 -4.29
CA ASP A 206 -22.02 -10.79 -3.79
C ASP A 206 -21.94 -9.55 -4.67
N ILE A 207 -21.08 -9.52 -5.69
CA ILE A 207 -20.86 -8.36 -6.56
C ILE A 207 -22.15 -7.93 -7.27
N ILE A 208 -22.86 -8.86 -7.90
CA ILE A 208 -24.11 -8.55 -8.63
C ILE A 208 -25.17 -8.02 -7.65
N PHE A 209 -25.29 -8.68 -6.48
CA PHE A 209 -26.22 -8.28 -5.44
C PHE A 209 -25.93 -6.84 -4.96
N LEU A 210 -24.67 -6.52 -4.69
CA LEU A 210 -24.24 -5.19 -4.26
C LEU A 210 -24.59 -4.10 -5.26
N TYR A 211 -24.29 -4.31 -6.56
CA TYR A 211 -24.64 -3.33 -7.59
C TYR A 211 -26.15 -3.11 -7.70
N ARG A 212 -26.95 -4.18 -7.71
CA ARG A 212 -28.42 -4.07 -7.76
C ARG A 212 -28.99 -3.38 -6.52
N ARG A 213 -28.45 -3.68 -5.34
CA ARG A 213 -28.88 -3.07 -4.09
C ARG A 213 -28.52 -1.60 -4.04
N ALA A 214 -27.33 -1.23 -4.50
CA ALA A 214 -26.91 0.16 -4.60
C ALA A 214 -27.79 0.96 -5.57
N GLN A 215 -28.17 0.40 -6.73
CA GLN A 215 -29.10 1.08 -7.64
C GLN A 215 -30.51 1.29 -7.08
N SER A 216 -30.97 0.38 -6.22
CA SER A 216 -32.28 0.48 -5.53
C SER A 216 -32.19 1.25 -4.21
N SER A 217 -31.03 1.83 -3.90
CA SER A 217 -30.84 2.65 -2.71
C SER A 217 -31.54 4.00 -2.83
N VAL A 218 -31.84 4.61 -1.68
CA VAL A 218 -32.29 6.00 -1.60
C VAL A 218 -31.21 7.00 -2.05
N ARG A 219 -29.93 6.58 -2.07
CA ARG A 219 -28.80 7.39 -2.51
C ARG A 219 -28.56 7.22 -4.01
N ASN A 220 -28.11 8.28 -4.64
CA ASN A 220 -27.70 8.20 -6.04
C ASN A 220 -26.28 7.65 -6.14
N TYR A 221 -26.11 6.56 -6.89
CA TYR A 221 -24.80 5.99 -7.17
C TYR A 221 -24.44 6.16 -8.65
N ILE A 222 -23.18 6.49 -8.90
CA ILE A 222 -22.52 6.43 -10.21
C ILE A 222 -21.39 5.42 -10.11
N PHE A 223 -21.46 4.34 -10.87
CA PHE A 223 -20.37 3.37 -10.94
C PHE A 223 -19.35 3.80 -11.98
N LYS A 224 -18.07 3.92 -11.58
CA LYS A 224 -16.97 4.28 -12.48
C LYS A 224 -16.84 3.29 -13.63
N GLU A 225 -17.22 2.03 -13.43
CA GLU A 225 -17.28 0.99 -14.45
C GLU A 225 -18.17 1.35 -15.66
N ASN A 226 -19.15 2.26 -15.52
CA ASN A 226 -19.91 2.75 -16.68
C ASN A 226 -19.05 3.58 -17.66
N TYR A 227 -17.98 4.19 -17.18
CA TYR A 227 -17.09 5.08 -17.95
C TYR A 227 -15.78 4.39 -18.33
N LEU A 228 -15.41 3.32 -17.63
CA LEU A 228 -14.21 2.57 -17.92
C LEU A 228 -14.38 1.70 -19.17
N THR A 229 -13.31 1.61 -19.93
CA THR A 229 -13.16 0.68 -21.05
C THR A 229 -12.29 -0.50 -20.66
N LEU A 230 -12.33 -1.57 -21.46
CA LEU A 230 -11.40 -2.69 -21.30
C LEU A 230 -9.94 -2.24 -21.47
N LYS A 231 -9.69 -1.19 -22.28
CA LYS A 231 -8.33 -0.64 -22.46
C LYS A 231 -7.81 -0.02 -21.17
N ASP A 232 -8.67 0.66 -20.40
CA ASP A 232 -8.31 1.26 -19.11
C ASP A 232 -7.97 0.17 -18.09
N VAL A 233 -8.75 -0.91 -18.06
CA VAL A 233 -8.45 -2.09 -17.23
C VAL A 233 -7.10 -2.68 -17.63
N ILE A 234 -6.86 -2.97 -18.92
CA ILE A 234 -5.57 -3.51 -19.38
C ILE A 234 -4.41 -2.55 -19.03
N PHE A 235 -4.62 -1.24 -19.17
CA PHE A 235 -3.65 -0.23 -18.78
C PHE A 235 -3.34 -0.28 -17.28
N ALA A 236 -4.35 -0.36 -16.40
CA ALA A 236 -4.14 -0.47 -14.96
C ALA A 236 -3.33 -1.71 -14.59
N PHE A 237 -3.65 -2.89 -15.17
CA PHE A 237 -2.88 -4.12 -14.89
C PHE A 237 -1.47 -4.12 -15.51
N GLY A 238 -1.26 -3.33 -16.57
CA GLY A 238 0.06 -3.06 -17.16
C GLY A 238 1.04 -2.35 -16.21
N HIS A 239 0.55 -1.79 -15.11
CA HIS A 239 1.34 -1.15 -14.06
C HIS A 239 2.52 -1.99 -13.58
N THR A 240 2.29 -3.29 -13.33
CA THR A 240 3.31 -4.24 -12.85
C THR A 240 4.52 -4.37 -13.78
N LYS A 241 4.33 -4.10 -15.09
CA LYS A 241 5.42 -4.07 -16.07
C LYS A 241 6.05 -2.68 -16.18
N ARG A 242 5.24 -1.62 -16.09
CA ARG A 242 5.73 -0.23 -16.17
C ARG A 242 6.60 0.12 -14.97
N ILE A 243 6.24 -0.34 -13.77
CA ILE A 243 6.99 -0.03 -12.56
C ILE A 243 8.43 -0.55 -12.58
N ARG A 244 8.67 -1.71 -13.22
CA ARG A 244 10.01 -2.28 -13.39
C ARG A 244 10.94 -1.44 -14.28
N LYS A 245 10.39 -0.46 -15.01
CA LYS A 245 11.17 0.48 -15.83
C LYS A 245 11.63 1.70 -15.04
N ILE A 246 11.10 1.92 -13.84
CA ILE A 246 11.54 2.99 -12.96
C ILE A 246 12.93 2.62 -12.44
N LYS A 247 13.90 3.50 -12.66
CA LYS A 247 15.25 3.37 -12.12
C LYS A 247 15.36 4.22 -10.87
N ILE A 248 15.72 3.61 -9.76
CA ILE A 248 16.00 4.35 -8.53
C ILE A 248 17.43 4.83 -8.59
N GLN A 249 17.64 6.14 -8.42
CA GLN A 249 18.98 6.70 -8.32
C GLN A 249 19.63 6.22 -7.02
N LYS A 250 20.95 6.06 -7.02
CA LYS A 250 21.70 5.71 -5.81
C LYS A 250 21.36 6.72 -4.71
N ILE A 251 20.96 6.19 -3.56
CA ILE A 251 20.63 6.98 -2.38
C ILE A 251 21.22 6.27 -1.17
N SER A 252 21.76 7.02 -0.23
CA SER A 252 22.36 6.46 0.98
C SER A 252 21.71 7.01 2.24
N LEU A 253 21.78 6.22 3.30
CA LEU A 253 21.36 6.59 4.63
C LEU A 253 22.44 6.17 5.63
N LEU A 254 22.94 7.10 6.44
CA LEU A 254 24.07 6.87 7.36
C LEU A 254 25.32 6.29 6.67
N GLY A 255 25.51 6.61 5.39
CA GLY A 255 26.60 6.08 4.56
C GLY A 255 26.33 4.72 3.90
N TYR A 256 25.20 4.07 4.20
CA TYR A 256 24.82 2.76 3.62
C TYR A 256 23.91 2.93 2.40
N GLU A 257 24.08 2.09 1.39
CA GLU A 257 23.31 2.11 0.14
C GLU A 257 21.86 1.65 0.38
N PHE A 258 20.88 2.47 -0.02
CA PHE A 258 19.44 2.23 0.22
C PHE A 258 18.60 2.03 -1.04
N SER A 259 19.13 2.26 -2.25
CA SER A 259 18.35 2.15 -3.49
C SER A 259 17.80 0.74 -3.71
N SER A 260 18.60 -0.29 -3.42
CA SER A 260 18.16 -1.69 -3.52
C SER A 260 16.96 -2.03 -2.62
N LEU A 261 16.82 -1.36 -1.48
CA LEU A 261 15.67 -1.52 -0.58
C LEU A 261 14.42 -0.83 -1.14
N VAL A 262 14.59 0.37 -1.69
CA VAL A 262 13.50 1.10 -2.35
C VAL A 262 13.00 0.32 -3.57
N GLU A 263 13.90 -0.28 -4.35
CA GLU A 263 13.56 -1.15 -5.48
C GLU A 263 12.85 -2.44 -5.05
N GLU A 264 13.28 -3.07 -3.95
CA GLU A 264 12.60 -4.25 -3.39
C GLU A 264 11.15 -3.91 -3.03
N GLU A 265 10.93 -2.77 -2.36
CA GLU A 265 9.59 -2.32 -2.00
C GLU A 265 8.72 -2.01 -3.22
N LEU A 266 9.27 -1.28 -4.19
CA LEU A 266 8.60 -0.92 -5.43
C LEU A 266 8.07 -2.15 -6.18
N ASN A 267 8.77 -3.28 -6.08
CA ASN A 267 8.40 -4.55 -6.72
C ASN A 267 7.58 -5.49 -5.83
N ASN A 268 7.37 -5.16 -4.54
CA ASN A 268 6.70 -6.05 -3.60
C ASN A 268 5.21 -6.25 -3.95
N ASN A 269 4.52 -5.24 -4.50
CA ASN A 269 3.09 -5.31 -4.86
C ASN A 269 2.21 -5.78 -3.68
N SER A 270 2.53 -5.36 -2.45
CA SER A 270 1.81 -5.77 -1.23
C SER A 270 0.34 -5.35 -1.25
N ASP A 271 0.02 -4.23 -1.90
CA ASP A 271 -1.32 -3.64 -1.97
C ASP A 271 -1.82 -3.45 -3.41
N ILE A 272 -1.55 -4.45 -4.27
CA ILE A 272 -1.83 -4.36 -5.71
C ILE A 272 -3.29 -4.04 -6.06
N ASN A 273 -4.25 -4.44 -5.22
CA ASN A 273 -5.65 -4.13 -5.46
C ASN A 273 -5.91 -2.63 -5.34
N THR A 274 -5.45 -1.99 -4.26
CA THR A 274 -5.59 -0.54 -4.07
C THR A 274 -4.87 0.21 -5.18
N VAL A 275 -3.67 -0.22 -5.58
CA VAL A 275 -2.94 0.37 -6.72
C VAL A 275 -3.78 0.35 -8.00
N ILE A 276 -4.40 -0.80 -8.32
CA ILE A 276 -5.25 -0.93 -9.51
C ILE A 276 -6.48 -0.03 -9.39
N GLU A 277 -7.14 0.02 -8.23
CA GLU A 277 -8.29 0.91 -8.01
C GLU A 277 -7.91 2.39 -8.19
N SER A 278 -6.76 2.81 -7.67
CA SER A 278 -6.29 4.20 -7.79
C SER A 278 -5.97 4.59 -9.24
N ILE A 279 -5.51 3.66 -10.09
CA ILE A 279 -5.29 3.93 -11.51
C ILE A 279 -6.62 4.01 -12.28
N LEU A 280 -7.66 3.32 -11.81
CA LEU A 280 -8.98 3.25 -12.43
C LEU A 280 -9.97 4.29 -11.91
N THR A 281 -9.52 5.22 -11.05
CA THR A 281 -10.32 6.29 -10.46
C THR A 281 -9.92 7.62 -11.09
#